data_AF-A0A0L0MI06-F1
#
_entry.id   AF-A0A0L0MI06-F1
#
_cell.length_a   1.000
_cell.length_b   1.000
_cell.length_c   1.000
_cell.angle_alpha   90.00
_cell.angle_beta   90.00
_cell.angle_gamma   90.00
#
_symmetry.space_group_name_H-M   'P 1'
#
loop_
_entity.id
_entity.type
_entity.pdbx_description
1 polymer ?
#
loop_
_entity_poly.entity_id
_entity_poly.type
_entity_poly.pdbx_seq_one_letter_code
_entity_poly.pdbx_strand_id
1 'polypeptide(L)'
;MLLAFRSAKLVALGYLSTAIGVLCALAVRLAVFGELHLLTLIFGASLIGEAVDYSIQLFVAHLAMGSKWETRRGLSRVRAGLTVALGTSLFGYAILAAMLFPALAQIAIFAIVGLGSAYASVLWLLPELLRQPARRAPKRLFESATFVLDRWRAALAGRRGAIVAATVVVVSVPGWLRLASDDDIHLLVKRDASLTAQERVIREAIGFEGGSQFFLVRGEDQETVLTRTEALVARLDKLVEQGDLRSVQALTRFVPSAQTQARDRKLLDARLFSDDKAVFNALVASHFRDDVARAYIAAHLEPHVPLRIETWLRLPMAEPYRQLWMGRLPEGGYAAIAFPIGAGERVLPALSAAVKGLPGVAFVDKAASVSSVFGKYRRSAGLWLVAALGVMLVSLAWRYGMKPACALAAPVTLSIGATLALFGYVGIPLNLFHWLALMLVLCVGSNYAVFLREGMVSDDGSRTWPGAIWAGVLLSALLSFGSLSLTSMPALQSFGMTLSVGIALSALLSPIGFETPVSGALAQEGC
;
A
#
# COMPACT_ATOMS: atom_id res chain seq x y z
N MET A 1 1.89 24.73 -15.95
CA MET A 1 1.59 24.97 -17.39
C MET A 1 1.39 26.45 -17.75
N LEU A 2 0.41 27.17 -17.19
CA LEU A 2 0.16 28.58 -17.54
C LEU A 2 1.37 29.51 -17.34
N LEU A 3 2.07 29.36 -16.20
CA LEU A 3 3.30 30.12 -15.92
C LEU A 3 4.43 29.83 -16.93
N ALA A 4 4.55 28.56 -17.34
CA ALA A 4 5.63 28.10 -18.22
C ALA A 4 5.39 28.45 -19.69
N PHE A 5 4.17 28.32 -20.20
CA PHE A 5 3.85 28.45 -21.62
C PHE A 5 3.10 29.74 -21.99
N ARG A 6 2.49 30.43 -21.02
CA ARG A 6 1.72 31.68 -21.20
C ARG A 6 0.67 31.60 -22.33
N SER A 7 0.10 30.41 -22.57
CA SER A 7 -0.85 30.14 -23.64
C SER A 7 -1.93 29.18 -23.17
N ALA A 8 -3.19 29.65 -23.17
CA ALA A 8 -4.35 28.82 -22.81
C ALA A 8 -4.56 27.65 -23.77
N LYS A 9 -4.23 27.83 -25.07
CA LYS A 9 -4.34 26.77 -26.08
C LYS A 9 -3.44 25.57 -25.76
N LEU A 10 -2.16 25.82 -25.46
CA LEU A 10 -1.21 24.75 -25.12
C LEU A 10 -1.60 24.03 -23.82
N VAL A 11 -2.11 24.78 -22.84
CA VAL A 11 -2.61 24.21 -21.59
C VAL A 11 -3.81 23.29 -21.84
N ALA A 12 -4.80 23.75 -22.60
CA ALA A 12 -5.98 22.95 -22.95
C ALA A 12 -5.60 21.67 -23.72
N LEU A 13 -4.65 21.75 -24.65
CA LEU A 13 -4.16 20.60 -25.41
C LEU A 13 -3.47 19.55 -24.53
N GLY A 14 -2.67 19.96 -23.54
CA GLY A 14 -2.03 19.03 -22.61
C GLY A 14 -3.04 18.29 -21.73
N TYR A 15 -4.04 19.02 -21.21
CA TYR A 15 -5.12 18.41 -20.44
C TYR A 15 -6.03 17.54 -21.30
N LEU A 16 -6.28 17.90 -22.55
CA LEU A 16 -7.07 17.09 -23.48
C LEU A 16 -6.44 15.70 -23.68
N SER A 17 -5.12 15.64 -23.89
CA SER A 17 -4.42 14.37 -24.06
C SER A 17 -4.51 13.48 -22.82
N THR A 18 -4.38 14.09 -21.65
CA THR A 18 -4.47 13.40 -20.35
C THR A 18 -5.90 12.91 -20.09
N ALA A 19 -6.91 13.74 -20.42
CA ALA A 19 -8.32 13.40 -20.28
C ALA A 19 -8.70 12.23 -21.20
N ILE A 20 -8.23 12.21 -22.45
CA ILE A 20 -8.41 11.06 -23.35
C ILE A 20 -7.80 9.80 -22.72
N GLY A 21 -6.60 9.91 -22.16
CA GLY A 21 -5.95 8.83 -21.42
C GLY A 21 -6.82 8.25 -20.30
N VAL A 22 -7.30 9.12 -19.41
CA VAL A 22 -8.15 8.73 -18.28
C VAL A 22 -9.48 8.12 -18.75
N LEU A 23 -10.13 8.69 -19.77
CA LEU A 23 -11.40 8.19 -20.30
C LEU A 23 -11.24 6.82 -20.96
N CYS A 24 -10.18 6.62 -21.76
CA CYS A 24 -9.88 5.31 -22.36
C CYS A 24 -9.55 4.27 -21.30
N ALA A 25 -8.72 4.62 -20.31
CA ALA A 25 -8.41 3.74 -19.18
C ALA A 25 -9.68 3.35 -18.41
N LEU A 26 -10.56 4.32 -18.14
CA LEU A 26 -11.84 4.09 -17.48
C LEU A 26 -12.73 3.14 -18.29
N ALA A 27 -12.88 3.37 -19.59
CA ALA A 27 -13.70 2.54 -20.47
C ALA A 27 -13.22 1.08 -20.51
N VAL A 28 -11.91 0.87 -20.76
CA VAL A 28 -11.32 -0.49 -20.80
C VAL A 28 -11.44 -1.17 -19.44
N ARG A 29 -11.19 -0.42 -18.36
CA ARG A 29 -11.22 -0.98 -17.01
C ARG A 29 -12.63 -1.35 -16.56
N LEU A 30 -13.66 -0.58 -16.95
CA LEU A 30 -15.06 -0.95 -16.74
C LEU A 30 -15.44 -2.19 -17.57
N ALA A 31 -14.96 -2.28 -18.82
CA ALA A 31 -15.23 -3.42 -19.68
C ALA A 31 -14.60 -4.74 -19.18
N VAL A 32 -13.38 -4.69 -18.62
CA VAL A 32 -12.65 -5.89 -18.17
C VAL A 32 -13.06 -6.34 -16.76
N PHE A 33 -13.27 -5.40 -15.83
CA PHE A 33 -13.43 -5.72 -14.41
C PHE A 33 -14.83 -5.46 -13.83
N GLY A 34 -15.74 -4.80 -14.57
CA GLY A 34 -17.12 -4.51 -14.15
C GLY A 34 -17.29 -3.46 -13.03
N GLU A 35 -16.42 -3.43 -12.02
CA GLU A 35 -16.62 -2.62 -10.80
C GLU A 35 -15.45 -1.70 -10.52
N LEU A 36 -15.58 -0.37 -10.44
CA LEU A 36 -14.43 0.52 -10.24
C LEU A 36 -13.96 0.65 -8.78
N HIS A 37 -12.70 0.27 -8.51
CA HIS A 37 -12.09 0.49 -7.20
C HIS A 37 -11.54 1.92 -7.07
N LEU A 38 -11.88 2.62 -5.99
CA LEU A 38 -11.52 4.03 -5.80
C LEU A 38 -10.01 4.28 -5.84
N LEU A 39 -9.21 3.41 -5.19
CA LEU A 39 -7.75 3.48 -5.24
C LEU A 39 -7.20 3.37 -6.68
N THR A 40 -7.83 2.57 -7.55
CA THR A 40 -7.45 2.48 -8.97
C THR A 40 -7.67 3.80 -9.69
N LEU A 41 -8.78 4.48 -9.42
CA LEU A 41 -9.04 5.79 -10.02
C LEU A 41 -8.05 6.84 -9.53
N ILE A 42 -7.82 6.93 -8.21
CA ILE A 42 -6.94 7.95 -7.65
C ILE A 42 -5.48 7.72 -8.08
N PHE A 43 -4.94 6.52 -7.85
CA PHE A 43 -3.57 6.21 -8.25
C PHE A 43 -3.44 6.22 -9.76
N GLY A 44 -4.33 5.51 -10.48
CA GLY A 44 -4.29 5.42 -11.93
C GLY A 44 -4.35 6.78 -12.61
N ALA A 45 -5.26 7.68 -12.19
CA ALA A 45 -5.31 9.03 -12.75
C ALA A 45 -4.05 9.85 -12.42
N SER A 46 -3.51 9.71 -11.20
CA SER A 46 -2.24 10.36 -10.82
C SER A 46 -1.06 9.86 -11.66
N LEU A 47 -1.01 8.55 -11.95
CA LEU A 47 -0.01 7.92 -12.82
C LEU A 47 -0.12 8.42 -14.26
N ILE A 48 -1.34 8.52 -14.80
CA ILE A 48 -1.59 9.10 -16.12
C ILE A 48 -1.18 10.59 -16.16
N GLY A 49 -1.13 11.27 -15.01
CA GLY A 49 -0.59 12.62 -14.89
C GLY A 49 0.83 12.78 -15.44
N GLU A 50 1.65 11.71 -15.45
CA GLU A 50 2.96 11.68 -16.12
C GLU A 50 2.84 11.91 -17.64
N ALA A 51 1.72 11.54 -18.27
CA ALA A 51 1.51 11.75 -19.72
C ALA A 51 1.54 13.23 -20.12
N VAL A 52 1.32 14.14 -19.17
CA VAL A 52 1.49 15.59 -19.38
C VAL A 52 2.92 15.91 -19.80
N ASP A 53 3.91 15.15 -19.34
CA ASP A 53 5.33 15.34 -19.65
C ASP A 53 5.62 15.15 -21.14
N TYR A 54 4.89 14.24 -21.80
CA TYR A 54 4.97 14.05 -23.24
C TYR A 54 4.47 15.29 -24.00
N SER A 55 3.40 15.90 -23.50
CA SER A 55 2.86 17.13 -24.05
C SER A 55 3.84 18.30 -23.85
N ILE A 56 4.46 18.41 -22.66
CA ILE A 56 5.49 19.42 -22.37
C ILE A 56 6.63 19.35 -23.39
N GLN A 57 7.14 18.16 -23.67
CA GLN A 57 8.25 18.00 -24.61
C GLN A 57 7.89 18.42 -26.03
N LEU A 58 6.72 17.98 -26.51
CA LEU A 58 6.23 18.39 -27.82
C LEU A 58 6.01 19.91 -27.89
N PHE A 59 5.49 20.53 -26.82
CA PHE A 59 5.29 21.98 -26.76
C PHE A 59 6.62 22.76 -26.72
N VAL A 60 7.61 22.29 -25.97
CA VAL A 60 8.94 22.93 -25.96
C VAL A 60 9.60 22.80 -27.33
N ALA A 61 9.52 21.63 -27.98
CA ALA A 61 10.01 21.45 -29.35
C ALA A 61 9.28 22.36 -30.35
N HIS A 62 7.96 22.49 -30.20
CA HIS A 62 7.14 23.42 -31.00
C HIS A 62 7.56 24.88 -30.85
N LEU A 63 7.77 25.32 -29.62
CA LEU A 63 8.20 26.69 -29.32
C LEU A 63 9.65 26.96 -29.73
N ALA A 64 10.52 25.95 -29.66
CA ALA A 64 11.92 26.02 -30.05
C ALA A 64 12.11 26.22 -31.56
N MET A 65 11.30 25.54 -32.39
CA MET A 65 11.35 25.68 -33.85
C MET A 65 10.69 26.97 -34.36
N GLY A 66 9.70 27.51 -33.61
CA GLY A 66 9.08 28.81 -33.92
C GLY A 66 8.52 28.88 -35.34
N SER A 67 9.01 29.81 -36.15
CA SER A 67 8.58 30.01 -37.55
C SER A 67 9.00 28.86 -38.48
N LYS A 68 9.99 28.05 -38.11
CA LYS A 68 10.44 26.87 -38.86
C LYS A 68 9.67 25.60 -38.47
N TRP A 69 8.53 25.74 -37.77
CA TRP A 69 7.75 24.60 -37.31
C TRP A 69 7.15 23.81 -38.47
N GLU A 70 7.62 22.59 -38.64
CA GLU A 70 6.97 21.56 -39.45
C GLU A 70 6.59 20.40 -38.54
N THR A 71 5.30 20.07 -38.52
CA THR A 71 4.71 19.05 -37.64
C THR A 71 5.45 17.71 -37.68
N ARG A 72 5.83 17.23 -38.88
CA ARG A 72 6.53 15.94 -39.04
C ARG A 72 7.97 15.99 -38.49
N ARG A 73 8.71 17.06 -38.76
CA ARG A 73 10.09 17.26 -38.26
C ARG A 73 10.13 17.49 -36.76
N GLY A 74 9.12 18.18 -36.21
CA GLY A 74 8.98 18.37 -34.76
C GLY A 74 8.69 17.06 -34.05
N LEU A 75 7.78 16.25 -34.60
CA LEU A 75 7.44 14.95 -34.03
C LEU A 75 8.60 13.97 -34.11
N SER A 76 9.33 13.90 -35.24
CA SER A 76 10.46 12.96 -35.40
C SER A 76 11.58 13.22 -34.39
N ARG A 77 11.77 14.47 -33.95
CA ARG A 77 12.77 14.84 -32.93
C ARG A 77 12.44 14.31 -31.54
N VAL A 78 11.17 14.29 -31.16
CA VAL A 78 10.75 13.89 -29.80
C VAL A 78 10.28 12.44 -29.75
N ARG A 79 9.88 11.85 -30.90
CA ARG A 79 9.28 10.52 -30.97
C ARG A 79 10.15 9.43 -30.32
N ALA A 80 11.46 9.42 -30.57
CA ALA A 80 12.36 8.44 -29.97
C ALA A 80 12.32 8.54 -28.43
N GLY A 81 12.42 9.74 -27.89
CA GLY A 81 12.50 9.95 -26.44
C GLY A 81 11.18 9.62 -25.76
N LEU A 82 10.07 10.00 -26.41
CA LEU A 82 8.74 9.63 -25.94
C LEU A 82 8.51 8.12 -26.05
N THR A 83 8.97 7.42 -27.10
CA THR A 83 8.84 5.96 -27.19
C THR A 83 9.64 5.25 -26.11
N VAL A 84 10.87 5.70 -25.84
CA VAL A 84 11.73 5.10 -24.82
C VAL A 84 11.12 5.32 -23.44
N ALA A 85 10.66 6.53 -23.14
CA ALA A 85 10.01 6.86 -21.87
C ALA A 85 8.66 6.15 -21.68
N LEU A 86 7.88 5.97 -22.75
CA LEU A 86 6.69 5.13 -22.68
C LEU A 86 7.08 3.68 -22.39
N GLY A 87 8.08 3.14 -23.10
CA GLY A 87 8.54 1.77 -22.93
C GLY A 87 9.01 1.47 -21.51
N THR A 88 9.79 2.37 -20.91
CA THR A 88 10.26 2.25 -19.52
C THR A 88 9.10 2.31 -18.53
N SER A 89 8.16 3.25 -18.68
CA SER A 89 7.00 3.36 -17.80
C SER A 89 6.03 2.18 -17.95
N LEU A 90 5.74 1.73 -19.17
CA LEU A 90 4.91 0.54 -19.42
C LEU A 90 5.55 -0.73 -18.86
N PHE A 91 6.86 -0.89 -19.00
CA PHE A 91 7.59 -2.00 -18.40
C PHE A 91 7.50 -1.97 -16.86
N GLY A 92 7.65 -0.79 -16.26
CA GLY A 92 7.41 -0.57 -14.84
C GLY A 92 6.02 -0.99 -14.38
N TYR A 93 4.99 -0.53 -15.09
CA TYR A 93 3.61 -0.91 -14.80
C TYR A 93 3.37 -2.41 -15.04
N ALA A 94 4.02 -3.03 -16.02
CA ALA A 94 3.92 -4.48 -16.24
C ALA A 94 4.51 -5.27 -15.06
N ILE A 95 5.64 -4.83 -14.50
CA ILE A 95 6.19 -5.41 -13.26
C ILE A 95 5.22 -5.23 -12.09
N LEU A 96 4.63 -4.04 -11.94
CA LEU A 96 3.61 -3.79 -10.92
C LEU A 96 2.36 -4.67 -11.11
N ALA A 97 1.96 -4.96 -12.34
CA ALA A 97 0.86 -5.87 -12.66
C ALA A 97 1.21 -7.34 -12.37
N ALA A 98 2.46 -7.74 -12.59
CA ALA A 98 2.96 -9.08 -12.32
C ALA A 98 3.07 -9.37 -10.81
N MET A 99 3.13 -8.33 -9.99
CA MET A 99 3.03 -8.48 -8.54
C MET A 99 1.60 -8.94 -8.20
N LEU A 100 1.45 -10.13 -7.61
CA LEU A 100 0.17 -10.82 -7.35
C LEU A 100 -0.80 -10.09 -6.37
N PHE A 101 -0.70 -8.77 -6.20
CA PHE A 101 -1.63 -7.98 -5.41
C PHE A 101 -2.77 -7.47 -6.29
N PRO A 102 -4.02 -7.94 -6.09
CA PRO A 102 -5.14 -7.65 -7.01
C PRO A 102 -5.42 -6.17 -7.20
N ALA A 103 -5.32 -5.37 -6.13
CA ALA A 103 -5.54 -3.93 -6.22
C ALA A 103 -4.48 -3.22 -7.08
N LEU A 104 -3.25 -3.74 -7.12
CA LEU A 104 -2.16 -3.18 -7.90
C LEU A 104 -2.25 -3.55 -9.38
N ALA A 105 -2.69 -4.77 -9.69
CA ALA A 105 -2.93 -5.18 -11.07
C ALA A 105 -3.94 -4.26 -11.77
N GLN A 106 -5.03 -3.88 -11.08
CA GLN A 106 -6.00 -2.93 -11.62
C GLN A 106 -5.40 -1.53 -11.83
N ILE A 107 -4.59 -1.04 -10.88
CA ILE A 107 -3.88 0.25 -11.00
C ILE A 107 -2.94 0.21 -12.21
N ALA A 108 -2.17 -0.85 -12.36
CA ALA A 108 -1.18 -1.01 -13.42
C ALA A 108 -1.83 -1.10 -14.81
N ILE A 109 -2.89 -1.90 -14.98
CA ILE A 109 -3.62 -1.99 -16.25
C ILE A 109 -4.24 -0.64 -16.61
N PHE A 110 -4.84 0.05 -15.63
CA PHE A 110 -5.39 1.39 -15.83
C PHE A 110 -4.32 2.37 -16.29
N ALA A 111 -3.14 2.35 -15.66
CA ALA A 111 -2.00 3.19 -16.04
C ALA A 111 -1.43 2.83 -17.43
N ILE A 112 -1.31 1.55 -17.77
CA ILE A 112 -0.83 1.07 -19.09
C ILE A 112 -1.74 1.58 -20.20
N VAL A 113 -3.05 1.36 -20.07
CA VAL A 113 -4.03 1.77 -21.07
C VAL A 113 -4.09 3.30 -21.15
N GLY A 114 -4.12 3.98 -20.01
CA GLY A 114 -4.22 5.43 -19.95
C GLY A 114 -2.98 6.14 -20.48
N LEU A 115 -1.80 5.68 -20.12
CA LEU A 115 -0.54 6.24 -20.62
C LEU A 115 -0.36 5.93 -22.12
N GLY A 116 -0.69 4.72 -22.56
CA GLY A 116 -0.63 4.33 -23.97
C GLY A 116 -1.57 5.15 -24.86
N SER A 117 -2.82 5.37 -24.41
CA SER A 117 -3.80 6.19 -25.14
C SER A 117 -3.45 7.68 -25.09
N ALA A 118 -2.97 8.20 -23.96
CA ALA A 118 -2.46 9.56 -23.87
C ALA A 118 -1.26 9.79 -24.80
N TYR A 119 -0.33 8.82 -24.86
CA TYR A 119 0.80 8.84 -25.80
C TYR A 119 0.35 8.84 -27.26
N ALA A 120 -0.61 7.99 -27.63
CA ALA A 120 -1.18 7.95 -28.97
C ALA A 120 -1.83 9.30 -29.35
N SER A 121 -2.53 9.93 -28.40
CA SER A 121 -3.07 11.29 -28.57
C SER A 121 -1.96 12.33 -28.80
N VAL A 122 -0.84 12.27 -28.07
CA VAL A 122 0.31 13.16 -28.31
C VAL A 122 0.93 12.96 -29.70
N LEU A 123 0.96 11.73 -30.21
CA LEU A 123 1.53 11.44 -31.53
C LEU A 123 0.59 11.73 -32.71
N TRP A 124 -0.72 11.60 -32.52
CA TRP A 124 -1.68 11.66 -33.63
C TRP A 124 -2.59 12.90 -33.57
N LEU A 125 -3.09 13.25 -32.38
CA LEU A 125 -4.05 14.34 -32.21
C LEU A 125 -3.38 15.70 -32.03
N LEU A 126 -2.38 15.80 -31.14
CA LEU A 126 -1.69 17.06 -30.86
C LEU A 126 -0.97 17.67 -32.09
N PRO A 127 -0.30 16.90 -32.95
CA PRO A 127 0.43 17.46 -34.10
C PRO A 127 -0.54 18.09 -35.12
N GLU A 128 -1.75 17.55 -35.23
CA GLU A 128 -2.83 18.08 -36.07
C GLU A 128 -3.38 19.41 -35.53
N LEU A 129 -3.50 19.54 -34.20
CA LEU A 129 -3.97 20.76 -33.53
C LEU A 129 -2.89 21.86 -33.44
N LEU A 130 -1.61 21.48 -33.59
CA LEU A 130 -0.41 22.34 -33.59
C LEU A 130 0.13 22.64 -34.99
N ARG A 131 -0.69 22.57 -36.05
CA ARG A 131 -0.27 22.91 -37.43
C ARG A 131 0.32 24.31 -37.60
N GLN A 132 -0.16 25.28 -36.83
CA GLN A 132 0.28 26.68 -36.95
C GLN A 132 1.54 26.93 -36.12
N PRO A 133 2.55 27.64 -36.65
CA PRO A 133 3.75 27.98 -35.91
C PRO A 133 3.43 28.84 -34.69
N ALA A 134 4.21 28.68 -33.63
CA ALA A 134 4.03 29.44 -32.41
C ALA A 134 4.27 30.93 -32.63
N ARG A 135 3.32 31.77 -32.20
CA ARG A 135 3.43 33.23 -32.30
C ARG A 135 4.47 33.81 -31.34
N ARG A 136 4.56 33.31 -30.11
CA ARG A 136 5.48 33.82 -29.06
C ARG A 136 5.90 32.70 -28.12
N ALA A 137 7.19 32.62 -27.83
CA ALA A 137 7.76 31.74 -26.81
C ALA A 137 8.26 32.59 -25.62
N PRO A 138 8.11 32.12 -24.37
CA PRO A 138 8.65 32.78 -23.18
C PRO A 138 10.16 32.56 -23.06
N LYS A 139 10.92 33.14 -24.01
CA LYS A 139 12.36 32.92 -24.21
C LYS A 139 13.17 33.11 -22.93
N ARG A 140 12.95 34.21 -22.20
CA ARG A 140 13.68 34.52 -20.96
C ARG A 140 13.57 33.41 -19.91
N LEU A 141 12.36 32.89 -19.68
CA LEU A 141 12.14 31.84 -18.68
C LEU A 141 12.86 30.54 -19.08
N PHE A 142 12.77 30.17 -20.36
CA PHE A 142 13.38 28.95 -20.88
C PHE A 142 14.91 29.04 -20.96
N GLU A 143 15.45 30.21 -21.31
CA GLU A 143 16.88 30.50 -21.31
C GLU A 143 17.43 30.52 -19.87
N SER A 144 16.73 31.13 -18.90
CA SER A 144 17.11 31.08 -17.49
C SER A 144 17.10 29.65 -16.94
N ALA A 145 16.07 28.86 -17.25
CA ALA A 145 16.00 27.45 -16.81
C ALA A 145 17.14 26.63 -17.42
N THR A 146 17.46 26.86 -18.69
CA THR A 146 18.58 26.20 -19.37
C THR A 146 19.92 26.63 -18.77
N PHE A 147 20.11 27.91 -18.47
CA PHE A 147 21.31 28.42 -17.80
C PHE A 147 21.52 27.80 -16.42
N VAL A 148 20.47 27.69 -15.61
CA VAL A 148 20.53 27.03 -14.29
C VAL A 148 20.93 25.56 -14.47
N LEU A 149 20.29 24.85 -15.39
CA LEU A 149 20.60 23.45 -15.68
C LEU A 149 22.05 23.28 -16.15
N ASP A 150 22.55 24.14 -17.03
CA ASP A 150 23.92 24.06 -17.56
C ASP A 150 24.97 24.39 -16.49
N ARG A 151 24.71 25.35 -15.60
CA ARG A 151 25.56 25.57 -14.41
C ARG A 151 25.55 24.36 -13.49
N TRP A 152 24.39 23.74 -13.29
CA TRP A 152 24.25 22.58 -12.43
C TRP A 152 24.95 21.35 -13.02
N ARG A 153 24.85 21.15 -14.34
CA ARG A 153 25.63 20.17 -15.10
C ARG A 153 27.13 20.42 -14.98
N ALA A 154 27.59 21.66 -15.16
CA ALA A 154 29.00 22.00 -15.03
C ALA A 154 29.54 21.76 -13.61
N ALA A 155 28.72 21.97 -12.58
CA ALA A 155 29.08 21.66 -11.20
C ALA A 155 29.20 20.15 -10.95
N LEU A 156 28.37 19.35 -11.59
CA LEU A 156 28.29 17.88 -11.45
C LEU A 156 29.08 17.11 -12.52
N ALA A 157 29.82 17.77 -13.39
CA ALA A 157 30.56 17.13 -14.47
C ALA A 157 31.81 16.37 -13.98
N GLY A 158 32.11 15.25 -14.64
CA GLY A 158 33.34 14.48 -14.46
C GLY A 158 33.57 14.01 -13.02
N ARG A 159 34.79 14.23 -12.49
CA ARG A 159 35.19 13.77 -11.15
C ARG A 159 34.32 14.35 -10.02
N ARG A 160 33.76 15.56 -10.21
CA ARG A 160 32.87 16.19 -9.21
C ARG A 160 31.55 15.44 -9.08
N GLY A 161 30.97 14.98 -10.19
CA GLY A 161 29.77 14.13 -10.18
C GLY A 161 29.99 12.82 -9.44
N ALA A 162 31.14 12.17 -9.67
CA ALA A 162 31.51 10.96 -8.94
C ALA A 162 31.71 11.21 -7.43
N ILE A 163 32.30 12.34 -7.04
CA ILE A 163 32.43 12.74 -5.63
C ILE A 163 31.05 12.98 -5.01
N VAL A 164 30.15 13.68 -5.70
CA VAL A 164 28.78 13.90 -5.21
C VAL A 164 28.04 12.57 -5.05
N ALA A 165 28.12 11.67 -6.04
CA ALA A 165 27.54 10.34 -5.95
C ALA A 165 28.08 9.55 -4.74
N ALA A 166 29.41 9.55 -4.54
CA ALA A 166 30.03 8.91 -3.39
C ALA A 166 29.59 9.53 -2.06
N THR A 167 29.51 10.86 -1.98
CA THR A 167 29.01 11.58 -0.80
C THR A 167 27.56 11.22 -0.51
N VAL A 168 26.69 11.16 -1.53
CA VAL A 168 25.30 10.74 -1.36
C VAL A 168 25.23 9.33 -0.78
N VAL A 169 26.05 8.39 -1.26
CA VAL A 169 26.10 7.03 -0.70
C VAL A 169 26.56 7.05 0.76
N VAL A 170 27.68 7.72 1.07
CA VAL A 170 28.24 7.79 2.43
C VAL A 170 27.24 8.41 3.41
N VAL A 171 26.59 9.51 3.02
CA VAL A 171 25.55 10.18 3.82
C VAL A 171 24.29 9.31 3.91
N SER A 172 24.05 8.39 2.99
CA SER A 172 22.88 7.50 3.05
C SER A 172 23.06 6.33 4.03
N VAL A 173 24.30 5.89 4.29
CA VAL A 173 24.57 4.72 5.15
C VAL A 173 23.94 4.81 6.55
N PRO A 174 24.11 5.91 7.33
CA PRO A 174 23.51 5.98 8.66
C PRO A 174 21.97 5.99 8.62
N GLY A 175 21.38 6.55 7.56
CA GLY A 175 19.93 6.50 7.33
C GLY A 175 19.45 5.07 7.08
N TRP A 176 20.18 4.30 6.25
CA TRP A 176 19.85 2.89 5.99
C TRP A 176 19.89 2.02 7.24
N LEU A 177 20.84 2.27 8.15
CA LEU A 177 20.94 1.55 9.41
C LEU A 177 19.78 1.82 10.39
N ARG A 178 19.04 2.93 10.18
CA ARG A 178 17.89 3.32 11.00
C ARG A 178 16.54 2.97 10.36
N LEU A 179 16.54 2.29 9.21
CA LEU A 179 15.32 1.90 8.53
C LEU A 179 14.53 0.88 9.35
N ALA A 180 13.29 1.24 9.67
CA ALA A 180 12.29 0.34 10.22
C ALA A 180 11.23 0.03 9.16
N SER A 181 10.57 -1.11 9.30
CA SER A 181 9.39 -1.47 8.49
C SER A 181 8.21 -1.73 9.41
N ASP A 182 7.05 -1.22 9.02
CA ASP A 182 5.80 -1.49 9.72
C ASP A 182 4.74 -1.90 8.70
N ASP A 183 4.24 -3.12 8.87
CA ASP A 183 3.31 -3.78 7.96
C ASP A 183 1.89 -3.84 8.57
N ASP A 184 1.65 -3.13 9.69
CA ASP A 184 0.34 -3.09 10.33
C ASP A 184 -0.70 -2.36 9.45
N ILE A 185 -1.78 -3.08 9.13
CA ILE A 185 -2.91 -2.54 8.36
C ILE A 185 -3.60 -1.37 9.07
N HIS A 186 -3.55 -1.30 10.41
CA HIS A 186 -4.16 -0.19 11.14
C HIS A 186 -3.52 1.15 10.81
N LEU A 187 -2.25 1.17 10.43
CA LEU A 187 -1.55 2.38 10.00
C LEU A 187 -2.05 2.94 8.66
N LEU A 188 -2.75 2.13 7.87
CA LEU A 188 -3.28 2.53 6.57
C LEU A 188 -4.62 3.28 6.67
N VAL A 189 -5.23 3.31 7.85
CA VAL A 189 -6.51 3.97 8.11
C VAL A 189 -6.36 5.05 9.16
N LYS A 190 -6.64 6.31 8.76
CA LYS A 190 -6.77 7.39 9.73
C LYS A 190 -8.16 7.32 10.36
N ARG A 191 -8.22 6.90 11.62
CA ARG A 191 -9.48 6.91 12.40
C ARG A 191 -9.77 8.34 12.87
N ASP A 192 -11.01 8.77 12.73
CA ASP A 192 -11.43 10.07 13.25
C ASP A 192 -11.36 10.05 14.79
N ALA A 193 -10.77 11.09 15.38
CA ALA A 193 -10.56 11.17 16.82
C ALA A 193 -11.89 11.21 17.59
N SER A 194 -12.92 11.86 17.04
CA SER A 194 -14.24 11.94 17.66
C SER A 194 -14.94 10.59 17.65
N LEU A 195 -14.87 9.85 16.53
CA LEU A 195 -15.42 8.49 16.43
C LEU A 195 -14.68 7.52 17.34
N THR A 196 -13.35 7.65 17.44
CA THR A 196 -12.54 6.82 18.35
C THR A 196 -12.89 7.09 19.81
N ALA A 197 -13.17 8.34 20.18
CA ALA A 197 -13.62 8.71 21.51
C ALA A 197 -15.03 8.17 21.81
N GLN A 198 -15.98 8.31 20.87
CA GLN A 198 -17.33 7.76 21.01
C GLN A 198 -17.32 6.24 21.12
N GLU A 199 -16.52 5.56 20.31
CA GLU A 199 -16.34 4.12 20.39
C GLU A 199 -15.79 3.69 21.75
N ARG A 200 -14.83 4.43 22.32
CA ARG A 200 -14.32 4.15 23.67
C ARG A 200 -15.42 4.24 24.72
N VAL A 201 -16.22 5.32 24.71
CA VAL A 201 -17.34 5.51 25.64
C VAL A 201 -18.37 4.37 25.51
N ILE A 202 -18.73 4.01 24.27
CA ILE A 202 -19.67 2.91 24.02
C ILE A 202 -19.10 1.59 24.56
N ARG A 203 -17.82 1.27 24.28
CA ARG A 203 -17.15 0.06 24.74
C ARG A 203 -17.11 -0.05 26.27
N GLU A 204 -16.80 1.06 26.95
CA GLU A 204 -16.80 1.13 28.41
C GLU A 204 -18.21 0.93 28.98
N ALA A 205 -19.24 1.53 28.37
CA ALA A 205 -20.62 1.43 28.84
C ALA A 205 -21.23 0.02 28.65
N ILE A 206 -20.94 -0.65 27.53
CA ILE A 206 -21.47 -1.99 27.24
C ILE A 206 -20.63 -3.12 27.86
N GLY A 207 -19.44 -2.80 28.39
CA GLY A 207 -18.50 -3.80 28.93
C GLY A 207 -17.93 -4.76 27.88
N PHE A 208 -18.05 -4.43 26.60
CA PHE A 208 -17.54 -5.21 25.47
C PHE A 208 -16.32 -4.50 24.89
N GLU A 209 -15.14 -4.96 25.31
CA GLU A 209 -13.88 -4.60 24.67
C GLU A 209 -13.72 -5.43 23.40
N GLY A 210 -14.49 -5.07 22.36
CA GLY A 210 -14.48 -5.75 21.06
C GLY A 210 -13.08 -5.94 20.48
N GLY A 211 -12.54 -7.15 20.63
CA GLY A 211 -11.43 -7.64 19.84
C GLY A 211 -11.93 -8.07 18.47
N SER A 212 -11.13 -7.84 17.43
CA SER A 212 -11.27 -8.51 16.13
C SER A 212 -10.83 -9.99 16.19
N GLN A 213 -10.38 -10.42 17.36
CA GLN A 213 -9.76 -11.70 17.64
C GLN A 213 -10.76 -12.62 18.32
N PHE A 214 -10.83 -13.84 17.82
CA PHE A 214 -11.66 -14.88 18.41
C PHE A 214 -11.07 -16.24 18.11
N PHE A 215 -11.50 -17.24 18.87
CA PHE A 215 -11.18 -18.63 18.61
C PHE A 215 -12.36 -19.30 17.95
N LEU A 216 -12.08 -20.01 16.86
CA LEU A 216 -13.02 -20.88 16.19
C LEU A 216 -12.77 -22.31 16.64
N VAL A 217 -13.78 -22.94 17.23
CA VAL A 217 -13.73 -24.34 17.65
C VAL A 217 -14.65 -25.15 16.75
N ARG A 218 -14.12 -26.19 16.10
CA ARG A 218 -14.84 -27.09 15.20
C ARG A 218 -14.83 -28.53 15.73
N GLY A 219 -15.87 -29.28 15.43
CA GLY A 219 -16.02 -30.69 15.80
C GLY A 219 -17.00 -31.42 14.87
N GLU A 220 -16.96 -32.74 14.89
CA GLU A 220 -17.86 -33.58 14.07
C GLU A 220 -19.28 -33.57 14.64
N ASP A 221 -19.39 -33.49 15.96
CA ASP A 221 -20.62 -33.39 16.74
C ASP A 221 -20.53 -32.24 17.76
N GLN A 222 -21.65 -31.95 18.43
CA GLN A 222 -21.73 -30.86 19.39
C GLN A 222 -20.89 -31.10 20.65
N GLU A 223 -20.83 -32.34 21.15
CA GLU A 223 -20.08 -32.70 22.35
C GLU A 223 -18.58 -32.50 22.10
N THR A 224 -18.09 -32.93 20.94
CA THR A 224 -16.70 -32.69 20.52
C THR A 224 -16.35 -31.19 20.51
N VAL A 225 -17.28 -30.33 20.07
CA VAL A 225 -17.07 -28.86 20.11
C VAL A 225 -17.02 -28.36 21.56
N LEU A 226 -17.91 -28.83 22.43
CA LEU A 226 -17.94 -28.44 23.84
C LEU A 226 -16.65 -28.86 24.55
N THR A 227 -16.23 -30.13 24.45
CA THR A 227 -15.00 -30.63 25.09
C THR A 227 -13.75 -29.88 24.60
N ARG A 228 -13.65 -29.60 23.29
CA ARG A 228 -12.53 -28.81 22.74
C ARG A 228 -12.55 -27.37 23.23
N THR A 229 -13.74 -26.77 23.35
CA THR A 229 -13.91 -25.42 23.88
C THR A 229 -13.55 -25.35 25.37
N GLU A 230 -13.90 -26.36 26.17
CA GLU A 230 -13.47 -26.47 27.57
C GLU A 230 -11.95 -26.55 27.69
N ALA A 231 -11.30 -27.39 26.87
CA ALA A 231 -9.84 -27.50 26.85
C ALA A 231 -9.15 -26.17 26.47
N LEU A 232 -9.75 -25.41 25.53
CA LEU A 232 -9.30 -24.08 25.19
C LEU A 232 -9.46 -23.10 26.35
N VAL A 233 -10.67 -23.03 26.94
CA VAL A 233 -10.98 -22.13 28.07
C VAL A 233 -10.04 -22.40 29.24
N ALA A 234 -9.77 -23.66 29.58
CA ALA A 234 -8.83 -24.01 30.65
C ALA A 234 -7.40 -23.51 30.39
N ARG A 235 -6.96 -23.39 29.13
CA ARG A 235 -5.65 -22.80 28.80
C ARG A 235 -5.69 -21.28 28.88
N LEU A 236 -6.78 -20.65 28.45
CA LEU A 236 -6.95 -19.21 28.49
C LEU A 236 -7.18 -18.69 29.92
N ASP A 237 -7.78 -19.48 30.79
CA ASP A 237 -7.98 -19.14 32.20
C ASP A 237 -6.65 -18.92 32.93
N LYS A 238 -5.58 -19.62 32.53
CA LYS A 238 -4.23 -19.34 33.04
C LYS A 238 -3.74 -17.93 32.71
N LEU A 239 -4.11 -17.41 31.53
CA LEU A 239 -3.77 -16.04 31.13
C LEU A 239 -4.65 -15.02 31.89
N VAL A 240 -5.87 -15.41 32.26
CA VAL A 240 -6.74 -14.60 33.13
C VAL A 240 -6.16 -14.51 34.53
N GLU A 241 -5.73 -15.64 35.11
CA GLU A 241 -5.08 -15.69 36.43
C GLU A 241 -3.79 -14.87 36.49
N GLN A 242 -3.05 -14.79 35.37
CA GLN A 242 -1.83 -13.98 35.25
C GLN A 242 -2.11 -12.48 35.06
N GLY A 243 -3.37 -12.08 34.87
CA GLY A 243 -3.77 -10.68 34.60
C GLY A 243 -3.53 -10.22 33.17
N ASP A 244 -3.11 -11.11 32.27
CA ASP A 244 -2.89 -10.82 30.85
C ASP A 244 -4.21 -10.79 30.05
N LEU A 245 -5.24 -11.48 30.54
CA LEU A 245 -6.61 -11.42 30.02
C LEU A 245 -7.58 -11.02 31.14
N ARG A 246 -8.63 -10.29 30.78
CA ARG A 246 -9.69 -9.95 31.75
C ARG A 246 -10.66 -11.10 31.95
N SER A 247 -11.09 -11.73 30.86
CA SER A 247 -11.99 -12.89 30.90
C SER A 247 -12.05 -13.60 29.54
N VAL A 248 -12.70 -14.76 29.51
CA VAL A 248 -12.97 -15.53 28.30
C VAL A 248 -14.47 -15.79 28.20
N GLN A 249 -15.06 -15.33 27.11
CA GLN A 249 -16.47 -15.54 26.81
C GLN A 249 -16.60 -16.72 25.84
N ALA A 250 -17.15 -17.83 26.32
CA ALA A 250 -17.31 -19.06 25.54
C ALA A 250 -18.64 -19.73 25.90
N LEU A 251 -19.20 -20.50 24.96
CA LEU A 251 -20.46 -21.22 25.15
C LEU A 251 -20.41 -22.15 26.37
N THR A 252 -19.26 -22.75 26.65
CA THR A 252 -19.03 -23.71 27.74
C THR A 252 -19.12 -23.10 29.15
N ARG A 253 -19.15 -21.76 29.26
CA ARG A 253 -19.50 -21.09 30.53
C ARG A 253 -20.97 -21.23 30.90
N PHE A 254 -21.82 -21.50 29.91
CA PHE A 254 -23.27 -21.67 30.08
C PHE A 254 -23.70 -23.12 29.90
N VAL A 255 -23.15 -23.79 28.88
CA VAL A 255 -23.46 -25.18 28.55
C VAL A 255 -22.16 -25.98 28.48
N PRO A 256 -21.68 -26.54 29.61
CA PRO A 256 -20.51 -27.44 29.62
C PRO A 256 -20.79 -28.73 28.84
N SER A 257 -19.75 -29.50 28.54
CA SER A 257 -19.87 -30.84 27.96
C SER A 257 -20.70 -31.76 28.88
N ALA A 258 -21.36 -32.77 28.31
CA ALA A 258 -22.15 -33.72 29.10
C ALA A 258 -21.28 -34.42 30.17
N GLN A 259 -20.00 -34.67 29.86
CA GLN A 259 -19.04 -35.19 30.83
C GLN A 259 -18.81 -34.24 32.01
N THR A 260 -18.61 -32.94 31.74
CA THR A 260 -18.44 -31.92 32.78
C THR A 260 -19.71 -31.75 33.61
N GLN A 261 -20.88 -31.69 32.97
CA GLN A 261 -22.17 -31.60 33.67
C GLN A 261 -22.37 -32.78 34.63
N ALA A 262 -22.09 -34.01 34.19
CA ALA A 262 -22.21 -35.20 35.03
C ALA A 262 -21.20 -35.21 36.18
N ARG A 263 -19.97 -34.74 35.95
CA ARG A 263 -18.94 -34.63 37.01
C ARG A 263 -19.35 -33.59 38.05
N ASP A 264 -19.74 -32.41 37.61
CA ASP A 264 -20.11 -31.30 38.50
C ASP A 264 -21.38 -31.65 39.29
N ARG A 265 -22.32 -32.36 38.67
CA ARG A 265 -23.49 -32.91 39.37
C ARG A 265 -23.10 -33.88 40.48
N LYS A 266 -22.22 -34.86 40.21
CA LYS A 266 -21.71 -35.78 41.24
C LYS A 266 -21.01 -35.05 42.39
N LEU A 267 -20.28 -33.96 42.08
CA LEU A 267 -19.65 -33.13 43.11
C LEU A 267 -20.68 -32.41 43.98
N LEU A 268 -21.74 -31.85 43.37
CA LEU A 268 -22.84 -31.23 44.10
C LEU A 268 -23.59 -32.25 44.97
N ASP A 269 -23.88 -33.44 44.44
CA ASP A 269 -24.52 -34.54 45.18
C ASP A 269 -23.68 -34.93 46.41
N ALA A 270 -22.36 -35.06 46.24
CA ALA A 270 -21.46 -35.51 47.30
C ALA A 270 -21.14 -34.44 48.36
N ARG A 271 -21.23 -33.15 48.02
CA ARG A 271 -20.75 -32.05 48.89
C ARG A 271 -21.84 -31.13 49.40
N LEU A 272 -22.81 -30.78 48.55
CA LEU A 272 -23.83 -29.78 48.86
C LEU A 272 -25.15 -30.46 49.23
N PHE A 273 -25.62 -31.40 48.41
CA PHE A 273 -26.90 -32.08 48.58
C PHE A 273 -26.80 -33.40 49.36
N SER A 274 -25.73 -33.59 50.14
CA SER A 274 -25.66 -34.68 51.11
C SER A 274 -26.56 -34.44 52.33
N ASP A 275 -26.92 -33.18 52.60
CA ASP A 275 -27.87 -32.77 53.64
C ASP A 275 -28.78 -31.65 53.12
N ASP A 276 -29.95 -32.04 52.61
CA ASP A 276 -30.95 -31.10 52.05
C ASP A 276 -31.40 -30.04 53.07
N LYS A 277 -31.40 -30.36 54.38
CA LYS A 277 -31.79 -29.39 55.42
C LYS A 277 -30.74 -28.31 55.58
N ALA A 278 -29.46 -28.66 55.49
CA ALA A 278 -28.38 -27.69 55.52
C ALA A 278 -28.45 -26.72 54.34
N VAL A 279 -28.74 -27.23 53.12
CA VAL A 279 -28.93 -26.40 51.92
C VAL A 279 -30.14 -25.46 52.07
N PHE A 280 -31.27 -26.01 52.53
CA PHE A 280 -32.48 -25.21 52.77
C PHE A 280 -32.21 -24.07 53.76
N ASN A 281 -31.61 -24.39 54.91
CA ASN A 281 -31.29 -23.40 55.94
C ASN A 281 -30.30 -22.35 55.43
N ALA A 282 -29.31 -22.73 54.62
CA ALA A 282 -28.36 -21.80 54.03
C ALA A 282 -29.04 -20.83 53.03
N LEU A 283 -29.97 -21.32 52.21
CA LEU A 283 -30.73 -20.49 51.27
C LEU A 283 -31.66 -19.52 52.02
N VAL A 284 -32.40 -19.99 53.02
CA VAL A 284 -33.27 -19.13 53.83
C VAL A 284 -32.46 -18.11 54.63
N ALA A 285 -31.33 -18.50 55.22
CA ALA A 285 -30.41 -17.56 55.88
C ALA A 285 -29.83 -16.51 54.90
N SER A 286 -29.74 -16.86 53.61
CA SER A 286 -29.37 -15.94 52.53
C SER A 286 -30.55 -15.13 51.99
N HIS A 287 -31.69 -15.11 52.69
CA HIS A 287 -32.92 -14.37 52.37
C HIS A 287 -33.65 -14.84 51.10
N PHE A 288 -33.39 -16.06 50.63
CA PHE A 288 -34.27 -16.67 49.63
C PHE A 288 -35.60 -17.04 50.27
N ARG A 289 -36.70 -16.91 49.50
CA ARG A 289 -38.02 -17.35 49.95
C ARG A 289 -38.05 -18.87 50.14
N ASP A 290 -38.77 -19.33 51.15
CA ASP A 290 -38.93 -20.75 51.46
C ASP A 290 -39.41 -21.60 50.27
N ASP A 291 -40.34 -21.06 49.47
CA ASP A 291 -40.88 -21.75 48.30
C ASP A 291 -39.81 -21.94 47.20
N VAL A 292 -38.96 -20.93 47.00
CA VAL A 292 -37.83 -21.00 46.05
C VAL A 292 -36.77 -21.99 46.55
N ALA A 293 -36.45 -21.98 47.84
CA ALA A 293 -35.48 -22.91 48.42
C ALA A 293 -35.95 -24.36 48.31
N ARG A 294 -37.23 -24.65 48.61
CA ARG A 294 -37.82 -25.98 48.41
C ARG A 294 -37.84 -26.38 46.93
N ALA A 295 -38.21 -25.47 46.04
CA ALA A 295 -38.24 -25.74 44.61
C ALA A 295 -36.85 -26.05 44.05
N TYR A 296 -35.80 -25.36 44.52
CA TYR A 296 -34.42 -25.62 44.11
C TYR A 296 -33.95 -27.03 44.51
N ILE A 297 -34.23 -27.45 45.75
CA ILE A 297 -33.91 -28.80 46.24
C ILE A 297 -34.72 -29.86 45.48
N ALA A 298 -36.03 -29.63 45.28
CA ALA A 298 -36.88 -30.54 44.53
C ALA A 298 -36.41 -30.72 43.08
N ALA A 299 -36.02 -29.63 42.41
CA ALA A 299 -35.44 -29.67 41.06
C ALA A 299 -34.11 -30.43 41.02
N HIS A 300 -33.33 -30.42 42.11
CA HIS A 300 -32.13 -31.24 42.21
C HIS A 300 -32.46 -32.73 42.37
N LEU A 301 -33.62 -33.12 42.89
CA LEU A 301 -34.00 -34.54 43.01
C LEU A 301 -34.55 -35.13 41.70
N GLU A 302 -34.87 -34.31 40.70
CA GLU A 302 -35.34 -34.78 39.40
C GLU A 302 -34.24 -35.54 38.61
N PRO A 303 -34.63 -36.49 37.73
CA PRO A 303 -33.68 -37.22 36.90
C PRO A 303 -32.83 -36.29 36.04
N HIS A 304 -31.51 -36.48 36.08
CA HIS A 304 -30.58 -35.62 35.36
C HIS A 304 -30.70 -35.81 33.84
N VAL A 305 -31.16 -34.77 33.15
CA VAL A 305 -31.05 -34.63 31.70
C VAL A 305 -29.99 -33.57 31.41
N PRO A 306 -28.89 -33.91 30.70
CA PRO A 306 -27.87 -32.93 30.35
C PRO A 306 -28.47 -31.77 29.57
N LEU A 307 -28.09 -30.54 29.95
CA LEU A 307 -28.48 -29.35 29.24
C LEU A 307 -27.87 -29.39 27.84
N ARG A 308 -28.74 -29.42 26.83
CA ARG A 308 -28.35 -29.35 25.41
C ARG A 308 -28.27 -27.92 24.94
N ILE A 309 -27.44 -27.68 23.92
CA ILE A 309 -27.23 -26.36 23.32
C ILE A 309 -28.56 -25.80 22.80
N GLU A 310 -29.38 -26.60 22.14
CA GLU A 310 -30.68 -26.17 21.59
C GLU A 310 -31.65 -25.72 22.68
N THR A 311 -31.64 -26.42 23.82
CA THR A 311 -32.50 -26.08 24.96
C THR A 311 -32.07 -24.73 25.53
N TRP A 312 -30.76 -24.53 25.72
CA TRP A 312 -30.22 -23.28 26.22
C TRP A 312 -30.47 -22.10 25.27
N LEU A 313 -30.30 -22.28 23.95
CA LEU A 313 -30.53 -21.22 22.95
C LEU A 313 -31.97 -20.68 22.92
N ARG A 314 -32.94 -21.47 23.39
CA ARG A 314 -34.35 -21.06 23.51
C ARG A 314 -34.62 -20.20 24.74
N LEU A 315 -33.74 -20.18 25.74
CA LEU A 315 -33.90 -19.35 26.93
C LEU A 315 -33.68 -17.87 26.60
N PRO A 316 -34.46 -16.94 27.18
CA PRO A 316 -34.26 -15.50 26.97
C PRO A 316 -32.84 -15.02 27.33
N MET A 317 -32.26 -15.60 28.38
CA MET A 317 -30.90 -15.25 28.83
C MET A 317 -29.80 -15.60 27.82
N ALA A 318 -30.06 -16.49 26.86
CA ALA A 318 -29.08 -16.86 25.83
C ALA A 318 -28.96 -15.82 24.72
N GLU A 319 -29.91 -14.88 24.59
CA GLU A 319 -30.01 -13.93 23.48
C GLU A 319 -28.71 -13.15 23.19
N PRO A 320 -28.01 -12.56 24.18
CA PRO A 320 -26.75 -11.85 23.94
C PRO A 320 -25.59 -12.76 23.51
N TYR A 321 -25.72 -14.06 23.74
CA TYR A 321 -24.66 -15.06 23.63
C TYR A 321 -24.89 -16.04 22.46
N ARG A 322 -25.99 -15.92 21.71
CA ARG A 322 -26.31 -16.81 20.58
C ARG A 322 -25.20 -16.83 19.52
N GLN A 323 -24.49 -15.71 19.34
CA GLN A 323 -23.35 -15.59 18.43
C GLN A 323 -22.17 -16.53 18.76
N LEU A 324 -22.09 -17.05 19.99
CA LEU A 324 -21.05 -18.00 20.40
C LEU A 324 -21.25 -19.38 19.76
N TRP A 325 -22.44 -19.68 19.25
CA TRP A 325 -22.76 -20.94 18.57
C TRP A 325 -23.04 -20.69 17.09
N MET A 326 -22.19 -21.22 16.21
CA MET A 326 -22.41 -21.15 14.76
C MET A 326 -23.35 -22.25 14.25
N GLY A 327 -23.55 -23.32 15.02
CA GLY A 327 -24.35 -24.46 14.59
C GLY A 327 -23.63 -25.32 13.55
N ARG A 328 -24.42 -25.93 12.67
CA ARG A 328 -23.94 -26.89 11.68
C ARG A 328 -23.30 -26.16 10.48
N LEU A 329 -22.09 -26.57 10.12
CA LEU A 329 -21.36 -26.03 8.98
C LEU A 329 -21.87 -26.63 7.66
N PRO A 330 -21.79 -25.89 6.52
CA PRO A 330 -22.19 -26.40 5.20
C PRO A 330 -21.40 -27.65 4.77
N GLU A 331 -20.12 -27.73 5.13
CA GLU A 331 -19.21 -28.83 4.82
C GLU A 331 -19.38 -30.06 5.75
N GLY A 332 -20.31 -29.99 6.70
CA GLY A 332 -20.48 -30.97 7.78
C GLY A 332 -19.79 -30.57 9.09
N GLY A 333 -20.24 -31.15 10.20
CA GLY A 333 -19.78 -30.82 11.55
C GLY A 333 -20.41 -29.56 12.16
N TYR A 334 -19.92 -29.17 13.33
CA TYR A 334 -20.42 -28.07 14.14
C TYR A 334 -19.29 -27.09 14.50
N ALA A 335 -19.65 -25.84 14.80
CA ALA A 335 -18.71 -24.82 15.25
C ALA A 335 -19.24 -23.91 16.37
N ALA A 336 -18.31 -23.46 17.21
CA ALA A 336 -18.50 -22.45 18.25
C ALA A 336 -17.40 -21.38 18.19
N ILE A 337 -17.68 -20.22 18.78
CA ILE A 337 -16.76 -19.10 18.92
C ILE A 337 -16.47 -18.87 20.40
N ALA A 338 -15.21 -18.58 20.73
CA ALA A 338 -14.82 -18.05 22.03
C ALA A 338 -14.07 -16.72 21.87
N PHE A 339 -14.42 -15.72 22.68
CA PHE A 339 -13.82 -14.39 22.65
C PHE A 339 -12.89 -14.19 23.86
N PRO A 340 -11.61 -13.88 23.64
CA PRO A 340 -10.74 -13.35 24.69
C PRO A 340 -11.09 -11.87 24.93
N ILE A 341 -11.43 -11.51 26.17
CA ILE A 341 -11.78 -10.13 26.55
C ILE A 341 -10.58 -9.50 27.28
N GLY A 342 -10.25 -8.26 26.92
CA GLY A 342 -9.10 -7.53 27.48
C GLY A 342 -7.75 -7.94 26.91
N ALA A 343 -7.72 -8.60 25.75
CA ALA A 343 -6.48 -8.97 25.07
C ALA A 343 -5.77 -7.73 24.49
N GLY A 344 -4.66 -7.34 25.10
CA GLY A 344 -3.75 -6.36 24.50
C GLY A 344 -2.84 -6.98 23.44
N GLU A 345 -2.21 -6.14 22.61
CA GLU A 345 -1.27 -6.58 21.54
C GLU A 345 -0.13 -7.47 22.05
N ARG A 346 0.31 -7.26 23.30
CA ARG A 346 1.38 -8.05 23.94
C ARG A 346 1.01 -9.52 24.16
N VAL A 347 -0.28 -9.82 24.29
CA VAL A 347 -0.79 -11.15 24.66
C VAL A 347 -1.11 -12.00 23.42
N LEU A 348 -1.16 -11.39 22.23
CA LEU A 348 -1.48 -12.08 20.97
C LEU A 348 -0.59 -13.29 20.66
N PRO A 349 0.74 -13.25 20.88
CA PRO A 349 1.57 -14.44 20.69
C PRO A 349 1.18 -15.59 21.63
N ALA A 350 0.79 -15.28 22.88
CA ALA A 350 0.32 -16.27 23.85
C ALA A 350 -1.04 -16.86 23.45
N LEU A 351 -1.97 -16.04 22.95
CA LEU A 351 -3.26 -16.50 22.40
C LEU A 351 -3.07 -17.44 21.21
N SER A 352 -2.18 -17.10 20.28
CA SER A 352 -1.84 -17.97 19.15
C SER A 352 -1.21 -19.29 19.62
N ALA A 353 -0.34 -19.24 20.63
CA ALA A 353 0.29 -20.42 21.21
C ALA A 353 -0.71 -21.32 21.96
N ALA A 354 -1.75 -20.75 22.58
CA ALA A 354 -2.76 -21.50 23.35
C ALA A 354 -3.50 -22.55 22.50
N VAL A 355 -3.60 -22.32 21.18
CA VAL A 355 -4.25 -23.23 20.23
C VAL A 355 -3.38 -24.41 19.82
N LYS A 356 -2.05 -24.29 19.94
CA LYS A 356 -1.12 -25.34 19.48
C LYS A 356 -1.40 -26.68 20.19
N GLY A 357 -1.64 -27.72 19.41
CA GLY A 357 -1.94 -29.07 19.92
C GLY A 357 -3.39 -29.29 20.35
N LEU A 358 -4.30 -28.34 20.14
CA LEU A 358 -5.75 -28.58 20.26
C LEU A 358 -6.34 -28.89 18.88
N PRO A 359 -6.92 -30.08 18.66
CA PRO A 359 -7.51 -30.43 17.38
C PRO A 359 -8.76 -29.60 17.12
N GLY A 360 -8.92 -29.09 15.90
CA GLY A 360 -10.13 -28.35 15.49
C GLY A 360 -10.30 -26.96 16.12
N VAL A 361 -9.31 -26.44 16.84
CA VAL A 361 -9.31 -25.07 17.36
C VAL A 361 -8.41 -24.21 16.46
N ALA A 362 -8.89 -23.02 16.09
CA ALA A 362 -8.13 -22.05 15.31
C ALA A 362 -8.25 -20.66 15.95
N PHE A 363 -7.12 -19.99 16.17
CA PHE A 363 -7.13 -18.57 16.53
C PHE A 363 -7.30 -17.74 15.26
N VAL A 364 -8.31 -16.87 15.24
CA VAL A 364 -8.62 -16.00 14.11
C VAL A 364 -8.29 -14.57 14.51
N ASP A 365 -7.24 -14.03 13.91
CA ASP A 365 -6.93 -12.60 13.91
C ASP A 365 -6.90 -12.11 12.46
N LYS A 366 -7.99 -11.46 12.03
CA LYS A 366 -8.10 -10.96 10.66
C LYS A 366 -7.11 -9.83 10.38
N ALA A 367 -6.89 -8.93 11.35
CA ALA A 367 -6.00 -7.80 11.17
C ALA A 367 -4.55 -8.29 11.01
N ALA A 368 -4.06 -9.11 11.94
CA ALA A 368 -2.72 -9.66 11.88
C ALA A 368 -2.52 -10.55 10.64
N SER A 369 -3.53 -11.31 10.22
CA SER A 369 -3.46 -12.09 8.98
C SER A 369 -3.22 -11.17 7.78
N VAL A 370 -3.94 -10.04 7.68
CA VAL A 370 -3.74 -9.10 6.57
C VAL A 370 -2.38 -8.41 6.69
N SER A 371 -1.98 -7.94 7.87
CA SER A 371 -0.65 -7.35 8.11
C SER A 371 0.49 -8.31 7.71
N SER A 372 0.35 -9.61 8.01
CA SER A 372 1.33 -10.63 7.61
C SER A 372 1.44 -10.80 6.08
N VAL A 373 0.30 -10.69 5.38
CA VAL A 373 0.24 -10.74 3.91
C VAL A 373 0.89 -9.49 3.32
N PHE A 374 0.65 -8.31 3.89
CA PHE A 374 1.33 -7.07 3.49
C PHE A 374 2.84 -7.17 3.66
N GLY A 375 3.34 -7.74 4.77
CA GLY A 375 4.78 -7.95 4.96
C GLY A 375 5.40 -8.95 3.97
N LYS A 376 4.65 -9.96 3.51
CA LYS A 376 5.09 -10.84 2.41
C LYS A 376 5.18 -10.07 1.08
N TYR A 377 4.18 -9.24 0.77
CA TYR A 377 4.20 -8.40 -0.42
C TYR A 377 5.31 -7.36 -0.37
N ARG A 378 5.58 -6.73 0.78
CA ARG A 378 6.66 -5.76 0.94
C ARG A 378 8.02 -6.39 0.66
N ARG A 379 8.31 -7.57 1.22
CA ARG A 379 9.55 -8.30 0.92
C ARG A 379 9.66 -8.65 -0.55
N SER A 380 8.56 -9.12 -1.15
CA SER A 380 8.50 -9.39 -2.59
C SER A 380 8.74 -8.12 -3.41
N ALA A 381 8.20 -6.97 -3.00
CA ALA A 381 8.40 -5.69 -3.64
C ALA A 381 9.86 -5.23 -3.63
N GLY A 382 10.57 -5.45 -2.53
CA GLY A 382 12.01 -5.21 -2.46
C GLY A 382 12.79 -6.06 -3.46
N LEU A 383 12.45 -7.35 -3.60
CA LEU A 383 13.08 -8.24 -4.59
C LEU A 383 12.76 -7.80 -6.03
N TRP A 384 11.51 -7.44 -6.31
CA TRP A 384 11.11 -6.88 -7.61
C TRP A 384 11.82 -5.55 -7.91
N LEU A 385 12.15 -4.74 -6.90
CA LEU A 385 12.95 -3.52 -7.08
C LEU A 385 14.36 -3.81 -7.55
N VAL A 386 15.02 -4.75 -6.89
CA VAL A 386 16.36 -5.17 -7.30
C VAL A 386 16.33 -5.78 -8.70
N ALA A 387 15.32 -6.60 -9.01
CA ALA A 387 15.15 -7.18 -10.34
C ALA A 387 14.90 -6.09 -11.40
N ALA A 388 14.02 -5.12 -11.14
CA ALA A 388 13.72 -4.02 -12.06
C ALA A 388 14.95 -3.13 -12.33
N LEU A 389 15.75 -2.85 -11.29
CA LEU A 389 17.04 -2.16 -11.41
C LEU A 389 18.01 -2.94 -12.31
N GLY A 390 18.08 -4.26 -12.13
CA GLY A 390 18.89 -5.14 -12.97
C GLY A 390 18.43 -5.14 -14.43
N VAL A 391 17.14 -5.27 -14.69
CA VAL A 391 16.59 -5.24 -16.05
C VAL A 391 16.82 -3.88 -16.71
N MET A 392 16.63 -2.78 -15.98
CA MET A 392 16.92 -1.44 -16.48
C MET A 392 18.39 -1.32 -16.89
N LEU A 393 19.34 -1.74 -16.03
CA LEU A 393 20.76 -1.75 -16.36
C LEU A 393 21.08 -2.60 -17.60
N VAL A 394 20.53 -3.81 -17.70
CA VAL A 394 20.72 -4.69 -18.86
C VAL A 394 20.16 -4.06 -20.14
N SER A 395 18.96 -3.47 -20.08
CA SER A 395 18.33 -2.82 -21.25
C SER A 395 19.14 -1.62 -21.75
N LEU A 396 19.63 -0.79 -20.83
CA LEU A 396 20.50 0.35 -21.13
C LEU A 396 21.86 -0.13 -21.66
N ALA A 397 22.42 -1.18 -21.08
CA ALA A 397 23.71 -1.73 -21.49
C ALA A 397 23.63 -2.36 -22.89
N TRP A 398 22.53 -3.03 -23.20
CA TRP A 398 22.30 -3.59 -24.54
C TRP A 398 22.17 -2.49 -25.60
N ARG A 399 21.51 -1.38 -25.29
CA ARG A 399 21.30 -0.27 -26.25
C ARG A 399 22.50 0.66 -26.39
N TYR A 400 23.23 0.92 -25.31
CA TYR A 400 24.22 2.01 -25.24
C TYR A 400 25.61 1.58 -24.75
N GLY A 401 25.81 0.31 -24.37
CA GLY A 401 27.04 -0.19 -23.77
C GLY A 401 27.08 0.01 -22.24
N MET A 402 27.98 -0.73 -21.57
CA MET A 402 28.00 -0.82 -20.10
C MET A 402 28.35 0.50 -19.40
N LYS A 403 29.34 1.25 -19.91
CA LYS A 403 29.75 2.53 -19.29
C LYS A 403 28.62 3.58 -19.33
N PRO A 404 27.99 3.89 -20.49
CA PRO A 404 26.87 4.81 -20.53
C PRO A 404 25.64 4.31 -19.76
N ALA A 405 25.41 2.99 -19.71
CA ALA A 405 24.30 2.42 -18.95
C ALA A 405 24.42 2.68 -17.45
N CYS A 406 25.60 2.46 -16.87
CA CYS A 406 25.84 2.78 -15.46
C CYS A 406 25.67 4.27 -15.18
N ALA A 407 26.16 5.14 -16.06
CA ALA A 407 25.99 6.58 -15.93
C ALA A 407 24.51 7.00 -15.96
N LEU A 408 23.71 6.42 -16.87
CA LEU A 408 22.27 6.72 -16.99
C LEU A 408 21.44 6.14 -15.83
N ALA A 409 21.83 5.00 -15.27
CA ALA A 409 21.13 4.39 -14.15
C ALA A 409 21.52 5.02 -12.79
N ALA A 410 22.73 5.55 -12.65
CA ALA A 410 23.22 6.08 -11.37
C ALA A 410 22.30 7.14 -10.73
N PRO A 411 21.77 8.16 -11.45
CA PRO A 411 20.89 9.16 -10.84
C PRO A 411 19.66 8.57 -10.16
N VAL A 412 19.00 7.60 -10.81
CA VAL A 412 17.77 7.01 -10.29
C VAL A 412 18.06 6.03 -9.15
N THR A 413 19.15 5.26 -9.24
CA THR A 413 19.55 4.33 -8.16
C THR A 413 19.99 5.09 -6.91
N LEU A 414 20.77 6.16 -7.06
CA LEU A 414 21.19 7.04 -5.98
C LEU A 414 20.00 7.76 -5.36
N SER A 415 19.02 8.19 -6.17
CA SER A 415 17.79 8.80 -5.68
C SER A 415 16.99 7.84 -4.79
N ILE A 416 16.81 6.59 -5.23
CA ILE A 416 16.10 5.56 -4.45
C ILE A 416 16.84 5.33 -3.11
N GLY A 417 18.16 5.19 -3.15
CA GLY A 417 18.98 5.03 -1.95
C GLY A 417 18.88 6.24 -1.00
N ALA A 418 18.96 7.45 -1.52
CA ALA A 418 18.84 8.68 -0.73
C ALA A 418 17.43 8.89 -0.16
N THR A 419 16.39 8.49 -0.88
CA THR A 419 14.99 8.52 -0.40
C THR A 419 14.81 7.58 0.80
N LEU A 420 15.33 6.34 0.69
CA LEU A 420 15.33 5.38 1.80
C LEU A 420 16.11 5.91 3.00
N ALA A 421 17.28 6.52 2.78
CA ALA A 421 18.06 7.11 3.86
C ALA A 421 17.33 8.27 4.55
N LEU A 422 16.66 9.14 3.79
CA LEU A 422 15.87 10.23 4.35
C LEU A 422 14.76 9.70 5.26
N PHE A 423 14.06 8.63 4.86
CA PHE A 423 13.05 8.01 5.72
C PHE A 423 13.63 7.39 6.98
N GLY A 424 14.83 6.79 6.90
CA GLY A 424 15.55 6.35 8.09
C GLY A 424 15.97 7.49 9.03
N TYR A 425 16.32 8.67 8.50
CA TYR A 425 16.63 9.84 9.32
C TYR A 425 15.41 10.45 10.00
N VAL A 426 14.28 10.53 9.27
CA VAL A 426 13.03 11.08 9.79
C VAL A 426 12.31 10.09 10.70
N GLY A 427 12.65 8.80 10.62
CA GLY A 427 12.02 7.73 11.41
C GLY A 427 10.68 7.29 10.83
N ILE A 428 10.48 7.41 9.52
CA ILE A 428 9.24 6.98 8.85
C ILE A 428 9.34 5.46 8.57
N PRO A 429 8.47 4.62 9.16
CA PRO A 429 8.51 3.19 8.92
C PRO A 429 8.05 2.85 7.49
N LEU A 430 8.81 1.99 6.82
CA LEU A 430 8.51 1.55 5.46
C LEU A 430 7.39 0.51 5.45
N ASN A 431 6.26 0.88 4.87
CA ASN A 431 5.17 -0.04 4.50
C ASN A 431 5.23 -0.42 3.00
N LEU A 432 4.33 -1.30 2.56
CA LEU A 432 4.19 -1.73 1.16
C LEU A 432 4.13 -0.56 0.16
N PHE A 433 3.38 0.51 0.46
CA PHE A 433 3.16 1.63 -0.47
C PHE A 433 4.43 2.44 -0.76
N HIS A 434 5.38 2.50 0.19
CA HIS A 434 6.68 3.13 -0.08
C HIS A 434 7.45 2.33 -1.14
N TRP A 435 7.45 1.00 -1.06
CA TRP A 435 8.13 0.15 -2.06
C TRP A 435 7.48 0.22 -3.43
N LEU A 436 6.14 0.27 -3.48
CA LEU A 436 5.40 0.47 -4.71
C LEU A 436 5.69 1.85 -5.33
N ALA A 437 5.81 2.89 -4.51
CA ALA A 437 6.23 4.20 -4.98
C ALA A 437 7.67 4.19 -5.52
N LEU A 438 8.60 3.48 -4.86
CA LEU A 438 9.99 3.35 -5.34
C LEU A 438 10.10 2.62 -6.69
N MET A 439 9.22 1.64 -6.97
CA MET A 439 9.08 1.06 -8.33
C MET A 439 8.82 2.14 -9.36
N LEU A 440 7.92 3.05 -9.03
CA LEU A 440 7.54 4.10 -9.95
C LEU A 440 8.60 5.20 -10.04
N VAL A 441 9.29 5.52 -8.94
CA VAL A 441 10.48 6.38 -8.96
C VAL A 441 11.54 5.82 -9.92
N LEU A 442 11.74 4.51 -9.96
CA LEU A 442 12.65 3.89 -10.92
C LEU A 442 12.26 4.22 -12.38
N CYS A 443 10.97 4.11 -12.70
CA CYS A 443 10.48 4.27 -14.06
C CYS A 443 10.46 5.75 -14.47
N VAL A 444 9.75 6.57 -13.71
CA VAL A 444 9.57 8.02 -13.97
C VAL A 444 10.90 8.77 -13.78
N GLY A 445 11.69 8.40 -12.77
CA GLY A 445 12.98 9.00 -12.49
C GLY A 445 14.00 8.76 -13.61
N SER A 446 13.98 7.58 -14.23
CA SER A 446 14.84 7.26 -15.39
C SER A 446 14.52 8.11 -16.61
N ASN A 447 13.26 8.54 -16.77
CA ASN A 447 12.82 9.34 -17.91
C ASN A 447 13.55 10.69 -17.97
N TYR A 448 13.94 11.28 -16.83
CA TYR A 448 14.74 12.52 -16.81
C TYR A 448 16.10 12.36 -17.51
N ALA A 449 16.79 11.25 -17.25
CA ALA A 449 18.08 10.97 -17.89
C ALA A 449 17.91 10.72 -19.40
N VAL A 450 16.84 10.02 -19.80
CA VAL A 450 16.51 9.82 -21.22
C VAL A 450 16.20 11.14 -21.92
N PHE A 451 15.31 11.96 -21.35
CA PHE A 451 14.90 13.24 -21.94
C PHE A 451 16.03 14.25 -22.05
N LEU A 452 16.90 14.32 -21.04
CA LEU A 452 18.09 15.17 -21.09
C LEU A 452 19.06 14.72 -22.19
N ARG A 453 19.13 13.43 -22.51
CA ARG A 453 20.02 12.89 -23.54
C ARG A 453 19.48 13.13 -24.95
N GLU A 454 18.21 12.81 -25.15
CA GLU A 454 17.60 12.88 -26.47
C GLU A 454 17.21 14.32 -26.85
N GLY A 455 16.84 15.15 -25.88
CA GLY A 455 16.54 16.57 -26.11
C GLY A 455 17.75 17.44 -26.48
N MET A 456 18.97 16.89 -26.45
CA MET A 456 20.23 17.57 -26.81
C MET A 456 20.72 17.25 -28.23
N VAL A 457 20.18 16.21 -28.88
CA VAL A 457 20.57 15.85 -30.26
C VAL A 457 19.76 16.70 -31.22
N SER A 458 20.36 17.77 -31.74
CA SER A 458 19.79 18.59 -32.82
C SER A 458 20.89 18.98 -33.79
N ASP A 459 21.00 18.23 -34.89
CA ASP A 459 21.98 18.44 -35.97
C ASP A 459 21.75 19.72 -36.80
N ASP A 460 20.66 20.44 -36.57
CA ASP A 460 20.10 21.40 -37.54
C ASP A 460 20.16 22.88 -37.08
N GLY A 461 21.01 23.21 -36.09
CA GLY A 461 21.26 24.59 -35.63
C GLY A 461 20.08 25.29 -34.92
N SER A 462 18.98 24.59 -34.62
CA SER A 462 17.85 25.13 -33.85
C SER A 462 18.13 25.16 -32.35
N ARG A 463 17.71 26.23 -31.65
CA ARG A 463 17.86 26.36 -30.19
C ARG A 463 17.10 25.26 -29.46
N THR A 464 17.77 24.49 -28.62
CA THR A 464 17.17 23.53 -27.68
C THR A 464 17.04 24.15 -26.29
N TRP A 465 15.91 23.96 -25.61
CA TRP A 465 15.69 24.41 -24.22
C TRP A 465 15.52 23.23 -23.25
N PRO A 466 16.57 22.42 -23.02
CA PRO A 466 16.49 21.24 -22.16
C PRO A 466 16.14 21.60 -20.70
N GLY A 467 16.53 22.79 -20.23
CA GLY A 467 16.17 23.27 -18.91
C GLY A 467 14.68 23.55 -18.74
N ALA A 468 13.99 23.96 -19.81
CA ALA A 468 12.54 24.16 -19.77
C ALA A 468 11.78 22.83 -19.68
N ILE A 469 12.27 21.78 -20.37
CA ILE A 469 11.73 20.42 -20.26
C ILE A 469 11.98 19.90 -18.84
N TRP A 470 13.22 19.94 -18.37
CA TRP A 470 13.61 19.46 -17.04
C TRP A 470 12.80 20.13 -15.93
N ALA A 471 12.71 21.47 -15.91
CA ALA A 471 11.96 22.20 -14.90
C ALA A 471 10.45 22.00 -15.03
N GLY A 472 9.93 21.92 -16.25
CA GLY A 472 8.50 21.71 -16.51
C GLY A 472 8.01 20.34 -16.03
N VAL A 473 8.76 19.29 -16.37
CA VAL A 473 8.50 17.90 -15.97
C VAL A 473 8.65 17.77 -14.45
N LEU A 474 9.74 18.29 -13.86
CA LEU A 474 9.95 18.27 -12.41
C LEU A 474 8.81 18.95 -11.65
N LEU A 475 8.43 20.17 -12.05
CA LEU A 475 7.36 20.89 -11.38
C LEU A 475 6.01 20.19 -11.53
N SER A 476 5.72 19.62 -12.71
CA SER A 476 4.51 18.84 -12.96
C SER A 476 4.43 17.64 -12.03
N ALA A 477 5.51 16.85 -11.95
CA ALA A 477 5.59 15.67 -11.11
C ALA A 477 5.49 16.03 -9.61
N LEU A 478 6.17 17.08 -9.15
CA LEU A 478 6.09 17.53 -7.76
C LEU A 478 4.71 18.07 -7.38
N LEU A 479 4.02 18.77 -8.28
CA LEU A 479 2.65 19.21 -8.01
C LEU A 479 1.68 18.02 -7.97
N SER A 480 1.81 17.09 -8.92
CA SER A 480 0.96 15.90 -8.99
C SER A 480 1.17 15.00 -7.77
N PHE A 481 2.36 14.42 -7.62
CA PHE A 481 2.66 13.48 -6.53
C PHE A 481 2.79 14.17 -5.16
N GLY A 482 3.19 15.44 -5.14
CA GLY A 482 3.27 16.21 -3.90
C GLY A 482 1.89 16.53 -3.34
N SER A 483 0.90 16.85 -4.19
CA SER A 483 -0.50 16.99 -3.75
C SER A 483 -1.05 15.70 -3.16
N LEU A 484 -0.66 14.54 -3.73
CA LEU A 484 -1.01 13.23 -3.19
C LEU A 484 -0.39 13.00 -1.81
N SER A 485 0.80 13.56 -1.52
CA SER A 485 1.41 13.45 -0.18
C SER A 485 0.67 14.25 0.91
N LEU A 486 -0.15 15.22 0.53
CA LEU A 486 -0.95 16.06 1.43
C LEU A 486 -2.34 15.48 1.75
N THR A 487 -2.65 14.31 1.21
CA THR A 487 -3.93 13.64 1.45
C THR A 487 -4.07 13.15 2.89
N SER A 488 -5.31 13.03 3.36
CA SER A 488 -5.64 12.50 4.69
C SER A 488 -5.56 10.98 4.79
N MET A 489 -5.51 10.27 3.65
CA MET A 489 -5.39 8.80 3.60
C MET A 489 -3.91 8.37 3.73
N PRO A 490 -3.49 7.71 4.82
CA PRO A 490 -2.08 7.41 5.08
C PRO A 490 -1.38 6.63 3.96
N ALA A 491 -2.08 5.65 3.36
CA ALA A 491 -1.54 4.86 2.24
C ALA A 491 -1.16 5.73 1.03
N LEU A 492 -2.04 6.67 0.66
CA LEU A 492 -1.81 7.60 -0.45
C LEU A 492 -0.72 8.62 -0.08
N GLN A 493 -0.68 9.07 1.16
CA GLN A 493 0.33 9.99 1.68
C GLN A 493 1.73 9.37 1.61
N SER A 494 1.93 8.16 2.12
CA SER A 494 3.21 7.42 2.03
C SER A 494 3.67 7.26 0.59
N PHE A 495 2.75 6.89 -0.31
CA PHE A 495 3.03 6.71 -1.73
C PHE A 495 3.45 8.03 -2.39
N GLY A 496 2.66 9.10 -2.21
CA GLY A 496 2.92 10.42 -2.78
C GLY A 496 4.20 11.07 -2.23
N MET A 497 4.48 10.94 -0.93
CA MET A 497 5.70 11.45 -0.30
C MET A 497 6.94 10.78 -0.90
N THR A 498 6.92 9.45 -1.00
CA THR A 498 8.02 8.66 -1.57
C THR A 498 8.28 9.04 -3.02
N LEU A 499 7.22 9.18 -3.82
CA LEU A 499 7.34 9.60 -5.22
C LEU A 499 7.89 11.01 -5.37
N SER A 500 7.37 11.95 -4.59
CA SER A 500 7.77 13.35 -4.66
C SER A 500 9.25 13.51 -4.33
N VAL A 501 9.69 12.90 -3.22
CA VAL A 501 11.09 12.92 -2.79
C VAL A 501 11.98 12.20 -3.81
N GLY A 502 11.61 10.99 -4.24
CA GLY A 502 12.41 10.21 -5.18
C GLY A 502 12.51 10.84 -6.56
N ILE A 503 11.44 11.46 -7.07
CA ILE A 503 11.50 12.17 -8.35
C ILE A 503 12.30 13.46 -8.21
N ALA A 504 12.15 14.21 -7.11
CA ALA A 504 12.97 15.40 -6.85
C ALA A 504 14.47 15.07 -6.86
N LEU A 505 14.86 14.06 -6.09
CA LEU A 505 16.25 13.62 -5.99
C LEU A 505 16.77 13.07 -7.33
N SER A 506 15.95 12.30 -8.06
CA SER A 506 16.33 11.77 -9.38
C SER A 506 16.55 12.90 -10.38
N ALA A 507 15.69 13.91 -10.40
CA ALA A 507 15.84 15.07 -11.27
C ALA A 507 17.09 15.89 -10.90
N LEU A 508 17.36 16.10 -9.61
CA LEU A 508 18.54 16.82 -9.13
C LEU A 508 19.86 16.11 -9.44
N LEU A 509 19.87 14.77 -9.41
CA LEU A 509 21.03 13.93 -9.69
C LEU A 509 21.18 13.58 -11.18
N SER A 510 20.12 13.75 -11.99
CA SER A 510 20.12 13.43 -13.43
C SER A 510 21.30 14.02 -14.23
N PRO A 511 21.87 15.20 -13.90
CA PRO A 511 23.05 15.73 -14.60
C PRO A 511 24.33 14.90 -14.44
N ILE A 512 24.43 14.05 -13.41
CA ILE A 512 25.62 13.23 -13.14
C ILE A 512 25.82 12.16 -14.22
N GLY A 513 24.73 11.68 -14.83
CA GLY A 513 24.77 10.62 -15.84
C GLY A 513 25.30 11.03 -17.21
N PHE A 514 25.76 12.27 -17.36
CA PHE A 514 26.23 12.84 -18.62
C PHE A 514 27.73 13.12 -18.58
N GLU A 515 28.49 12.36 -19.37
CA GLU A 515 29.83 12.75 -19.77
C GLU A 515 29.70 13.83 -20.86
N THR A 516 30.38 14.96 -20.68
CA THR A 516 30.57 15.95 -21.74
C THR A 516 31.20 15.26 -22.95
N PRO A 517 30.69 15.43 -24.19
CA PRO A 517 31.42 14.94 -25.34
C PRO A 517 32.81 15.58 -25.31
N VAL A 518 33.84 14.73 -25.37
CA VAL A 518 35.22 15.17 -25.54
C VAL A 518 35.26 15.90 -26.87
N SER A 519 35.25 17.23 -26.84
CA SER A 519 35.61 18.08 -27.97
C SER A 519 37.05 17.73 -28.36
N GLY A 520 37.23 16.76 -29.25
CA GLY A 520 38.56 16.31 -29.66
C GLY A 520 38.63 15.30 -30.81
N ALA A 521 37.52 14.68 -31.23
CA ALA A 521 37.59 13.59 -32.22
C ALA A 521 37.06 13.92 -33.63
N LEU A 522 36.87 15.20 -33.98
CA LEU A 522 36.51 15.63 -35.35
C LEU A 522 37.58 16.48 -36.06
N ALA A 523 38.81 16.52 -35.53
CA ALA A 523 39.91 17.30 -36.11
C ALA A 523 41.04 16.45 -36.74
N GLN A 524 40.88 15.13 -36.92
CA GLN A 524 41.95 14.27 -37.44
C GLN A 524 41.59 13.33 -38.60
N GLU A 525 40.40 13.41 -39.19
CA GLU A 525 40.11 12.75 -40.48
C GLU A 525 40.03 13.77 -41.62
N GLY A 526 41.02 14.65 -41.67
CA GLY A 526 41.25 15.61 -42.73
C GLY A 526 42.75 15.76 -42.98
N CYS A 527 43.37 14.69 -43.48
CA CYS A 527 44.66 14.73 -44.16
C CYS A 527 44.57 13.76 -45.34
#